data_AF-A0A7V9HW29-F1
#
_entry.id   AF-A0A7V9HW29-F1
#
_cell.length_a   1.000
_cell.length_b   1.000
_cell.length_c   1.000
_cell.angle_alpha   90.00
_cell.angle_beta   90.00
_cell.angle_gamma   90.00
#
_symmetry.space_group_name_H-M   'P 1'
#
loop_
_entity.id
_entity.type
_entity.pdbx_description
1 polymer ?
#
loop_
_entity_poly.entity_id
_entity_poly.type
_entity_poly.pdbx_seq_one_letter_code
_entity_poly.pdbx_strand_id
1 'polypeptide(L)'
;MSVLATKHLWRVLAISAALLFTYALVLSKLAHTWWNDENYSHGLLIPFIIAYIVWTQRERLAREPTKPSTLWGGAAVLLALMALWAGTAGAELFMQRVSLVLML
;
A
#
# COMPACT_ATOMS: atom_id res chain seq x y z
N MET A 1 -4.51 30.10 5.29
CA MET A 1 -4.76 28.65 5.47
C MET A 1 -3.98 27.75 4.49
N SER A 2 -3.09 28.27 3.62
CA SER A 2 -2.34 27.47 2.62
C SER A 2 -1.08 26.80 3.15
N VAL A 3 -0.41 27.38 4.16
CA VAL A 3 0.90 26.88 4.65
C VAL A 3 0.77 25.57 5.44
N LEU A 4 -0.38 25.30 6.08
CA LEU A 4 -0.63 24.02 6.75
C LEU A 4 -0.75 22.87 5.75
N ALA A 5 -1.40 23.08 4.60
CA ALA A 5 -1.57 22.06 3.58
C ALA A 5 -0.21 21.58 3.02
N THR A 6 0.73 22.50 2.80
CA THR A 6 2.09 22.18 2.34
C THR A 6 2.87 21.34 3.35
N LYS A 7 2.70 21.59 4.66
CA LYS A 7 3.36 20.82 5.73
C LYS A 7 2.87 19.38 5.83
N HIS A 8 1.62 19.10 5.50
CA HIS A 8 1.10 17.73 5.46
C HIS A 8 1.41 17.04 4.14
N LEU A 9 1.41 17.79 3.04
CA LEU A 9 1.71 17.26 1.71
C LEU A 9 3.11 16.65 1.62
N TRP A 10 4.14 17.32 2.14
CA TRP A 10 5.50 16.75 2.08
C TRP A 10 5.62 15.45 2.88
N ARG A 11 4.93 15.34 4.03
CA ARG A 11 4.93 14.11 4.85
C ARG A 11 4.29 12.97 4.09
N VAL A 12 3.13 13.22 3.48
CA VAL A 12 2.42 12.23 2.65
C VAL A 12 3.32 11.81 1.49
N LEU A 13 3.91 12.76 0.76
CA LEU A 13 4.82 12.46 -0.35
C LEU A 13 6.05 11.67 0.10
N ALA A 14 6.66 12.02 1.23
CA ALA A 14 7.82 11.30 1.76
C ALA A 14 7.48 9.86 2.17
N ILE A 15 6.35 9.66 2.85
CA ILE A 15 5.88 8.32 3.25
C ILE A 15 5.53 7.50 2.01
N SER A 16 4.77 8.06 1.06
CA SER A 16 4.43 7.39 -0.19
C SER A 16 5.68 7.04 -1.00
N ALA A 17 6.67 7.95 -1.09
CA ALA A 17 7.93 7.68 -1.76
C ALA A 17 8.74 6.57 -1.08
N ALA A 18 8.82 6.57 0.26
CA ALA A 18 9.49 5.52 1.01
C ALA A 18 8.82 4.15 0.83
N LEU A 19 7.48 4.10 0.85
CA LEU A 19 6.72 2.88 0.59
C LEU A 19 6.94 2.38 -0.84
N LEU A 20 6.81 3.26 -1.84
CA LEU A 20 7.04 2.91 -3.24
C LEU A 20 8.47 2.40 -3.46
N PHE A 21 9.47 3.04 -2.84
CA PHE A 21 10.86 2.60 -2.92
C PHE A 21 11.05 1.22 -2.29
N THR A 22 10.53 1.01 -1.07
CA THR A 22 10.68 -0.24 -0.32
C THR A 22 10.00 -1.42 -1.03
N TYR A 23 8.86 -1.18 -1.67
CA TYR A 23 8.07 -2.20 -2.37
C TYR A 23 8.23 -2.20 -3.90
N ALA A 24 9.16 -1.41 -4.46
CA ALA A 24 9.33 -1.25 -5.90
C ALA A 24 9.51 -2.59 -6.63
N LEU A 25 10.37 -3.47 -6.09
CA LEU A 25 10.63 -4.79 -6.66
C LEU A 25 9.41 -5.70 -6.57
N VAL A 26 8.68 -5.65 -5.45
CA VAL A 26 7.47 -6.47 -5.24
C VAL A 26 6.38 -6.04 -6.22
N LEU A 27 6.15 -4.73 -6.34
CA LEU A 27 5.17 -4.14 -7.26
C LEU A 27 5.54 -4.39 -8.72
N SER A 28 6.81 -4.26 -9.10
CA SER A 28 7.28 -4.53 -10.46
C SER A 28 7.07 -5.99 -10.85
N LYS A 29 7.42 -6.94 -9.97
CA LYS A 29 7.17 -8.37 -10.20
C LYS A 29 5.67 -8.66 -10.30
N LEU A 30 4.84 -8.04 -9.46
CA LEU A 30 3.40 -8.21 -9.49
C LEU A 30 2.80 -7.69 -10.81
N ALA A 31 3.19 -6.49 -11.24
CA ALA A 31 2.78 -5.91 -12.52
C ALA A 31 3.23 -6.78 -13.70
N HIS A 32 4.46 -7.32 -13.65
CA HIS A 32 4.95 -8.24 -14.66
C HIS A 32 4.11 -9.52 -14.72
N THR A 33 3.75 -10.12 -13.58
CA THR A 33 2.85 -11.28 -13.52
C THR A 33 1.49 -10.96 -14.13
N TRP A 34 0.87 -9.85 -13.73
CA TRP A 34 -0.44 -9.47 -14.27
C TRP A 34 -0.41 -9.18 -15.76
N TRP A 35 0.71 -8.69 -16.29
CA TRP A 35 0.83 -8.39 -17.70
C TRP A 35 1.09 -9.63 -18.57
N ASN A 36 1.82 -10.62 -18.05
CA ASN A 36 2.32 -11.75 -18.85
C ASN A 36 1.62 -13.08 -18.57
N ASP A 37 0.90 -13.22 -17.45
CA ASP A 37 0.13 -14.41 -17.12
C ASP A 37 -1.36 -14.15 -17.34
N GLU A 38 -1.94 -14.83 -18.33
CA GLU A 38 -3.35 -14.72 -18.70
C GLU A 38 -4.28 -14.99 -17.51
N ASN A 39 -3.90 -15.92 -16.62
CA ASN A 39 -4.69 -16.28 -15.45
C ASN A 39 -4.79 -15.12 -14.43
N TYR A 40 -3.81 -14.22 -14.40
CA TYR A 40 -3.76 -13.09 -13.46
C TYR A 40 -3.97 -11.72 -14.12
N SER A 41 -4.26 -11.68 -15.41
CA SER A 41 -4.47 -10.46 -16.20
C SER A 41 -5.59 -9.56 -15.68
N HIS A 42 -6.63 -10.15 -15.10
CA HIS A 42 -7.74 -9.44 -14.45
C HIS A 42 -7.27 -8.54 -13.28
N GLY A 43 -6.10 -8.81 -12.70
CA GLY A 43 -5.48 -7.98 -11.67
C GLY A 43 -5.22 -6.54 -12.11
N LEU A 44 -5.00 -6.28 -13.41
CA LEU A 44 -4.80 -4.93 -13.95
C LEU A 44 -6.03 -4.03 -13.81
N LEU A 45 -7.23 -4.61 -13.80
CA LEU A 45 -8.49 -3.85 -13.69
C LEU A 45 -8.82 -3.47 -12.25
N ILE A 46 -8.28 -4.20 -11.26
CA ILE A 46 -8.62 -4.02 -9.85
C ILE A 46 -8.30 -2.61 -9.32
N PRO A 47 -7.13 -1.99 -9.60
CA PRO A 47 -6.86 -0.62 -9.16
C PRO A 47 -7.91 0.40 -9.64
N PHE A 48 -8.41 0.24 -10.87
CA PHE A 48 -9.44 1.13 -11.42
C PHE A 48 -10.79 0.94 -10.73
N ILE A 49 -11.17 -0.31 -10.44
CA ILE A 49 -12.40 -0.63 -9.71
C ILE A 49 -12.33 -0.07 -8.28
N ILE A 50 -11.20 -0.25 -7.58
CA ILE A 50 -10.98 0.32 -6.24
C ILE A 50 -11.08 1.84 -6.29
N ALA A 51 -10.45 2.50 -7.27
CA ALA A 51 -10.52 3.95 -7.42
C ALA A 51 -11.97 4.44 -7.63
N TYR A 52 -12.76 3.73 -8.45
CA TYR A 52 -14.18 4.02 -8.64
C TYR A 52 -14.99 3.84 -7.36
N ILE A 53 -14.76 2.76 -6.59
CA ILE A 53 -15.43 2.53 -5.30
C ILE A 53 -15.08 3.64 -4.30
N VAL A 54 -13.81 4.02 -4.20
CA VAL A 54 -13.37 5.12 -3.33
C VAL A 54 -14.03 6.43 -3.75
N TRP A 55 -14.11 6.71 -5.06
CA TRP A 55 -14.75 7.91 -5.58
C TRP A 55 -16.25 7.98 -5.27
N THR A 56 -16.96 6.86 -5.42
CA THR A 56 -18.41 6.77 -5.14
C THR A 56 -18.72 6.84 -3.64
N GLN A 57 -17.82 6.34 -2.79
CA GLN A 57 -17.98 6.35 -1.33
C GLN A 57 -17.30 7.53 -0.63
N ARG A 58 -16.73 8.50 -1.36
CA ARG A 58 -15.93 9.61 -0.78
C ARG A 58 -16.63 10.38 0.34
N GLU A 59 -17.93 10.64 0.17
CA GLU A 59 -18.72 11.42 1.15
C GLU A 59 -18.95 10.62 2.43
N ARG A 60 -19.09 9.29 2.31
CA ARG A 60 -19.20 8.39 3.45
C ARG A 60 -17.86 8.29 4.19
N LEU A 61 -16.77 8.13 3.44
CA LEU A 61 -15.41 8.06 3.99
C LEU A 61 -15.01 9.37 4.71
N ALA A 62 -15.43 10.52 4.20
CA ALA A 62 -15.14 11.83 4.82
C ALA A 62 -15.86 12.06 6.15
N ARG A 63 -16.96 11.32 6.42
CA ARG A 63 -17.77 11.47 7.63
C ARG A 63 -17.37 10.51 8.75
N GLU A 64 -16.57 9.49 8.44
CA GLU A 64 -16.17 8.49 9.43
C GLU A 64 -15.08 9.07 10.36
N PRO A 65 -15.26 9.03 11.70
CA PRO A 65 -14.26 9.52 12.63
C PRO A 65 -13.00 8.64 12.60
N THR A 66 -11.89 9.19 12.11
CA THR A 66 -10.59 8.53 12.17
C THR A 66 -10.08 8.48 13.61
N LYS A 67 -9.98 7.28 14.19
CA LYS A 67 -9.31 7.06 15.49
C LYS A 67 -7.98 6.33 15.26
N PRO A 68 -6.90 7.06 14.93
CA PRO A 68 -5.60 6.42 14.70
C PRO A 68 -5.09 5.80 16.01
N SER A 69 -4.71 4.53 15.96
CA SER A 69 -4.00 3.88 17.06
C SER A 69 -2.52 3.75 16.74
N THR A 70 -1.69 4.54 17.40
CA THR A 70 -0.24 4.54 17.18
C THR A 70 0.40 3.21 17.57
N LEU A 71 -0.09 2.54 18.62
CA LEU A 71 0.44 1.25 19.07
C LEU A 71 0.16 0.14 18.06
N TRP A 72 -1.09 0.00 17.62
CA TRP A 72 -1.46 -1.02 16.64
C TRP A 72 -0.85 -0.73 15.26
N GLY A 73 -0.81 0.54 14.84
CA GLY A 73 -0.14 0.95 13.61
C GLY A 73 1.37 0.65 13.64
N GLY A 74 2.06 0.98 14.75
CA GLY A 74 3.48 0.68 14.92
C GLY A 74 3.78 -0.83 14.92
N ALA A 75 2.94 -1.62 15.61
CA ALA A 75 3.06 -3.08 15.61
C ALA A 75 2.85 -3.68 14.21
N ALA A 76 1.85 -3.19 13.47
CA ALA A 76 1.58 -3.62 12.10
C ALA A 76 2.76 -3.30 11.16
N VAL A 77 3.31 -2.07 11.23
CA VAL A 77 4.48 -1.66 10.44
C VAL A 77 5.69 -2.54 10.76
N LEU A 78 5.97 -2.78 12.04
CA LEU A 78 7.10 -3.63 12.44
C LEU A 78 6.94 -5.06 11.89
N LEU A 79 5.75 -5.63 12.04
CA LEU A 79 5.45 -6.98 11.55
C LEU A 79 5.52 -7.05 10.01
N ALA A 80 5.03 -6.02 9.31
CA ALA A 80 5.15 -5.92 7.85
C ALA A 80 6.63 -5.89 7.41
N LEU A 81 7.47 -5.10 8.07
CA LEU A 81 8.90 -5.05 7.76
C LEU A 81 9.62 -6.37 8.05
N MET A 82 9.28 -7.05 9.14
CA MET A 82 9.81 -8.39 9.45
C MET A 82 9.36 -9.42 8.40
N ALA A 83 8.10 -9.38 7.99
CA ALA A 83 7.56 -10.27 6.94
C ALA A 83 8.21 -9.99 5.58
N LEU A 84 8.43 -8.71 5.23
CA LEU A 84 9.15 -8.33 4.03
C LEU A 84 10.58 -8.87 4.07
N TRP A 85 11.30 -8.63 5.17
CA TRP A 85 12.66 -9.13 5.34
C TRP A 85 12.73 -10.65 5.24
N ALA A 86 11.87 -11.38 5.97
CA ALA A 86 11.81 -12.83 5.93
C ALA A 86 11.47 -13.35 4.52
N GLY A 87 10.52 -12.72 3.83
CA GLY A 87 10.17 -13.05 2.45
C GLY A 87 11.31 -12.77 1.47
N THR A 88 12.10 -11.71 1.67
CA THR A 88 13.28 -11.43 0.84
C THR A 88 14.41 -12.42 1.10
N ALA A 89 14.68 -12.75 2.37
CA ALA A 89 15.72 -13.71 2.77
C ALA A 89 15.39 -15.15 2.33
N GLY A 90 14.11 -15.53 2.41
CA GLY A 90 13.61 -16.84 1.97
C GLY A 90 13.28 -16.91 0.47
N ALA A 91 13.51 -15.84 -0.30
CA ALA A 91 13.12 -15.72 -1.71
C ALA A 91 11.63 -16.03 -2.00
N GLU A 92 10.76 -15.83 -0.99
CA GLU A 92 9.34 -16.17 -1.04
C GLU A 92 8.50 -14.94 -1.43
N LEU A 93 8.00 -14.93 -2.67
CA LEU A 93 7.24 -13.81 -3.22
C LEU A 93 5.87 -13.65 -2.56
N PHE A 94 5.24 -14.74 -2.12
CA PHE A 94 3.94 -14.64 -1.46
C PHE A 94 4.05 -13.87 -0.13
N MET A 95 5.06 -14.18 0.67
CA MET A 95 5.31 -13.50 1.95
C MET A 95 5.62 -12.02 1.76
N GLN A 96 6.40 -11.68 0.72
CA GLN A 96 6.66 -10.28 0.37
C GLN A 96 5.37 -9.53 -0.01
N ARG A 97 4.43 -10.17 -0.73
CA ARG A 97 3.13 -9.57 -1.08
C ARG A 97 2.22 -9.41 0.13
N VAL A 98 2.18 -10.39 1.04
CA VAL A 98 1.42 -10.29 2.29
C VAL A 98 1.95 -9.16 3.17
N SER A 99 3.26 -8.94 3.19
CA SER A 99 3.85 -7.82 3.93
C SER A 99 3.35 -6.45 3.44
N LEU A 100 3.09 -6.30 2.13
CA LEU A 100 2.54 -5.06 1.57
C LEU A 100 1.12 -4.81 2.09
N VAL A 101 0.30 -5.86 2.18
CA VAL A 101 -1.08 -5.77 2.70
C VAL A 101 -1.09 -5.38 4.18
N LEU A 102 -0.12 -5.87 4.96
CA LEU A 102 0.00 -5.52 6.38
C LEU A 102 0.52 -4.10 6.62
N MET A 103 1.23 -3.53 5.66
CA MET A 103 1.78 -2.16 5.74
C MET A 103 0.72 -1.08 5.45
N LEU A 104 -0.27 -1.39 4.62
CA LEU A 104 -1.33 -0.46 4.16
C LEU A 104 -2.49 -0.38 5.16
#